data_AF-A0A955RVT4-F1
#
_entry.id   AF-A0A955RVT4-F1
#
_cell.length_a   1.000
_cell.length_b   1.000
_cell.length_c   1.000
_cell.angle_alpha   90.00
_cell.angle_beta   90.00
_cell.angle_gamma   90.00
#
_symmetry.space_group_name_H-M   'P 1'
#
loop_
_entity.id
_entity.type
_entity.pdbx_description
1 polymer ?
#
loop_
_entity_poly.entity_id
_entity_poly.type
_entity_poly.pdbx_seq_one_letter_code
_entity_poly.pdbx_strand_id
1 'polypeptide(L)'
;IKDEDFDFLFSQIDSRLKYLENSKEYDSAVLYANYLKEKLQDIQKKQKESDGKETAQRIDDYRIYLDQINEIRENITVMSDFVREALRFQDKQEVEGVLKFVVKAKNPLDKKVEDRMIRKYLPRGVAADQLIDTAGFDLKYDPGKNLYYLEKRVSFGSNESKVFEVTIKNVWVTSEEKVQDKMKEADDLRVKLVNTQYETTGQELYNEIEVLGKAIIDLQNSSKSALEIIANFSLNETRMNGIDESIDRLRKLVEEIENQVPQTVPFYTKPMTPDVSTTWKIIFGVIGFIIVLSGIYYVLLAMKAGKQMNAKYENYEG
;
A
#
# COMPACT_ATOMS: atom_id res chain seq x y z
N ILE A 1 -5.23 -32.66 -9.78
CA ILE A 1 -6.67 -32.45 -10.07
C ILE A 1 -7.05 -33.33 -11.25
N LYS A 2 -8.27 -33.89 -11.29
CA LYS A 2 -8.68 -34.78 -12.39
C LYS A 2 -9.20 -33.96 -13.57
N ASP A 3 -9.06 -34.47 -14.78
CA ASP A 3 -9.61 -33.81 -15.99
C ASP A 3 -11.14 -33.59 -15.87
N GLU A 4 -11.85 -34.52 -15.23
CA GLU A 4 -13.29 -34.41 -14.93
C GLU A 4 -13.65 -33.16 -14.10
N ASP A 5 -12.75 -32.71 -13.21
CA ASP A 5 -12.96 -31.51 -12.40
C ASP A 5 -12.93 -30.24 -13.28
N PHE A 6 -12.04 -30.20 -14.28
CA PHE A 6 -11.95 -29.08 -15.23
C PHE A 6 -13.19 -29.05 -16.13
N ASP A 7 -13.59 -30.19 -16.68
CA ASP A 7 -14.79 -30.31 -17.52
C ASP A 7 -16.05 -29.85 -16.80
N PHE A 8 -16.17 -30.19 -15.51
CA PHE A 8 -17.26 -29.70 -14.67
C PHE A 8 -17.25 -28.17 -14.56
N LEU A 9 -16.10 -27.55 -14.29
CA LEU A 9 -15.98 -26.09 -14.16
C LEU A 9 -16.25 -25.38 -15.49
N PHE A 10 -15.76 -25.91 -16.62
CA PHE A 10 -16.09 -25.39 -17.95
C PHE A 10 -17.60 -25.40 -18.19
N SER A 11 -18.26 -26.52 -17.89
CA SER A 11 -19.71 -26.64 -18.02
C SER A 11 -20.47 -25.68 -17.09
N GLN A 12 -19.98 -25.43 -15.87
CA GLN A 12 -20.58 -24.45 -14.97
C GLN A 12 -20.49 -23.04 -15.56
N ILE A 13 -19.32 -22.64 -16.07
CA ILE A 13 -19.12 -21.33 -16.73
C ILE A 13 -20.09 -21.17 -17.92
N ASP A 14 -20.20 -22.18 -18.78
CA ASP A 14 -21.11 -22.15 -19.93
C ASP A 14 -22.57 -22.05 -19.51
N SER A 15 -22.96 -22.78 -18.45
CA SER A 15 -24.30 -22.66 -17.89
C SER A 15 -24.57 -21.24 -17.41
N ARG A 16 -23.61 -20.57 -16.75
CA ARG A 16 -23.76 -19.18 -16.30
C ARG A 16 -23.96 -18.22 -17.46
N LEU A 17 -23.17 -18.35 -18.52
CA LEU A 17 -23.34 -17.53 -19.73
C LEU A 17 -24.73 -17.70 -20.35
N LYS A 18 -25.21 -18.94 -20.46
CA LYS A 18 -26.53 -19.23 -21.02
C LYS A 18 -27.67 -18.57 -20.21
N TYR A 19 -27.54 -18.51 -18.88
CA TYR A 19 -28.51 -17.81 -18.04
C TYR A 19 -28.52 -16.29 -18.25
N LEU A 20 -27.40 -15.72 -18.71
CA LEU A 20 -27.21 -14.28 -18.89
C LEU A 20 -27.40 -13.80 -20.33
N GLU A 21 -27.68 -14.70 -21.29
CA GLU A 21 -27.73 -14.41 -22.74
C GLU A 21 -28.62 -13.21 -23.14
N ASN A 22 -29.64 -12.89 -22.33
CA ASN A 22 -30.54 -11.76 -22.56
C ASN A 22 -30.46 -10.68 -21.46
N SER A 23 -29.44 -10.72 -20.61
CA SER A 23 -29.22 -9.73 -19.55
C SER A 23 -28.31 -8.60 -20.04
N LYS A 24 -28.37 -7.45 -19.36
CA LYS A 24 -27.52 -6.29 -19.68
C LYS A 24 -26.05 -6.52 -19.30
N GLU A 25 -25.78 -7.52 -18.47
CA GLU A 25 -24.45 -7.93 -18.00
C GLU A 25 -23.81 -9.02 -18.87
N TYR A 26 -24.46 -9.44 -19.96
CA TYR A 26 -24.00 -10.55 -20.80
C TYR A 26 -22.60 -10.32 -21.37
N ASP A 27 -22.33 -9.13 -21.88
CA ASP A 27 -21.03 -8.81 -22.49
C ASP A 27 -19.90 -8.88 -21.45
N SER A 28 -20.12 -8.36 -20.24
CA SER A 28 -19.20 -8.46 -19.10
C SER A 28 -18.94 -9.92 -18.72
N ALA A 29 -20.02 -10.71 -18.68
CA ALA A 29 -19.98 -12.12 -18.33
C ALA A 29 -19.20 -12.94 -19.35
N VAL A 30 -19.34 -12.66 -20.65
CA VAL A 30 -18.59 -13.33 -21.72
C VAL A 30 -17.09 -13.08 -21.57
N LEU A 31 -16.68 -11.84 -21.32
CA LEU A 31 -15.28 -11.48 -21.12
C LEU A 31 -14.68 -12.22 -19.91
N TYR A 32 -15.36 -12.18 -18.77
CA TYR A 32 -14.91 -12.86 -17.56
C TYR A 32 -14.89 -14.38 -17.72
N ALA A 33 -15.89 -14.97 -18.37
CA ALA A 33 -15.93 -16.40 -18.67
C ALA A 33 -14.75 -16.85 -19.52
N ASN A 34 -14.40 -16.11 -20.57
CA ASN A 34 -13.25 -16.44 -21.41
C ASN A 34 -11.94 -16.40 -20.62
N TYR A 35 -11.75 -15.38 -19.77
CA TYR A 35 -10.61 -15.31 -18.87
C TYR A 35 -10.52 -16.51 -17.92
N LEU A 36 -11.62 -16.90 -17.27
CA LEU A 36 -11.64 -18.05 -16.38
C LEU A 36 -11.33 -19.35 -17.13
N LYS A 37 -11.84 -19.51 -18.35
CA LYS A 37 -11.55 -20.68 -19.19
C LYS A 37 -10.07 -20.77 -19.56
N GLU A 38 -9.46 -19.65 -19.94
CA GLU A 38 -8.03 -19.58 -20.24
C GLU A 38 -7.18 -19.92 -19.00
N LYS A 39 -7.53 -19.37 -17.82
CA LYS A 39 -6.87 -19.70 -16.55
C LYS A 39 -6.97 -21.19 -16.22
N LEU A 40 -8.14 -21.82 -16.43
CA LEU A 40 -8.32 -23.27 -16.24
C LEU A 40 -7.48 -24.10 -17.21
N GLN A 41 -7.41 -23.71 -18.48
CA GLN A 41 -6.59 -24.39 -19.48
C GLN A 41 -5.09 -24.29 -19.16
N ASP A 42 -4.63 -23.13 -18.71
CA ASP A 42 -3.24 -22.91 -18.29
C ASP A 42 -2.88 -23.77 -17.07
N ILE A 43 -3.76 -23.83 -16.05
CA ILE A 43 -3.56 -24.71 -14.89
C ILE A 43 -3.50 -26.17 -15.32
N GLN A 44 -4.41 -26.62 -16.19
CA GLN A 44 -4.44 -28.01 -16.68
C GLN A 44 -3.15 -28.35 -17.45
N LYS A 45 -2.65 -27.42 -18.27
CA LYS A 45 -1.38 -27.57 -18.98
C LYS A 45 -0.19 -27.64 -18.02
N LYS A 46 -0.08 -26.70 -17.09
CA LYS A 46 1.00 -26.65 -16.10
C LYS A 46 1.02 -27.88 -15.20
N GLN A 47 -0.15 -28.41 -14.85
CA GLN A 47 -0.25 -29.66 -14.09
C GLN A 47 0.35 -30.84 -14.86
N LYS A 48 0.07 -30.96 -16.17
CA LYS A 48 0.65 -32.00 -17.06
C LYS A 48 2.16 -31.84 -17.22
N GLU A 49 2.65 -30.60 -17.28
CA GLU A 49 4.09 -30.30 -17.35
C GLU A 49 4.81 -30.58 -16.02
N SER A 50 4.12 -30.49 -14.89
CA SER A 50 4.67 -30.78 -13.56
C SER A 50 4.91 -32.28 -13.32
N ASP A 51 4.29 -33.18 -14.08
CA ASP A 51 4.48 -34.64 -13.91
C ASP A 51 5.92 -35.13 -14.13
N GLY A 52 6.76 -34.35 -14.80
CA GLY A 52 8.19 -34.61 -14.98
C GLY A 52 9.12 -34.05 -13.88
N LYS A 53 8.58 -33.34 -12.87
CA LYS A 53 9.37 -32.66 -11.83
C LYS A 53 9.61 -33.53 -10.59
N GLU A 54 10.50 -33.07 -9.72
CA GLU A 54 10.77 -33.67 -8.42
C GLU A 54 9.51 -33.67 -7.52
N THR A 55 9.33 -34.71 -6.71
CA THR A 55 8.13 -34.94 -5.89
C THR A 55 7.76 -33.75 -5.00
N ALA A 56 8.72 -33.07 -4.39
CA ALA A 56 8.47 -31.90 -3.55
C ALA A 56 7.86 -30.74 -4.36
N GLN A 57 8.44 -30.44 -5.53
CA GLN A 57 7.94 -29.40 -6.44
C GLN A 57 6.54 -29.73 -6.97
N ARG A 58 6.26 -31.00 -7.23
CA ARG A 58 4.93 -31.47 -7.66
C ARG A 58 3.86 -31.25 -6.59
N ILE A 59 4.22 -31.43 -5.32
CA ILE A 59 3.31 -31.19 -4.18
C ILE A 59 3.02 -29.70 -4.04
N ASP A 60 4.03 -28.84 -4.20
CA ASP A 60 3.87 -27.39 -4.11
C ASP A 60 3.06 -26.84 -5.29
N ASP A 61 3.41 -27.24 -6.52
CA ASP A 61 2.64 -26.92 -7.73
C ASP A 61 1.17 -27.34 -7.59
N TYR A 62 0.94 -28.56 -7.07
CA TYR A 62 -0.42 -29.07 -6.84
C TYR A 62 -1.22 -28.20 -5.86
N ARG A 63 -0.61 -27.74 -4.76
CA ARG A 63 -1.27 -26.87 -3.77
C ARG A 63 -1.67 -25.54 -4.40
N ILE A 64 -0.75 -24.90 -5.12
CA ILE A 64 -0.98 -23.64 -5.81
C ILE A 64 -2.15 -23.78 -6.81
N TYR A 65 -2.14 -24.84 -7.60
CA TYR A 65 -3.21 -25.08 -8.58
C TYR A 65 -4.54 -25.40 -7.91
N LEU A 66 -4.53 -26.12 -6.78
CA LEU A 66 -5.74 -26.42 -6.03
C LEU A 66 -6.37 -25.14 -5.46
N ASP A 67 -5.58 -24.24 -4.91
CA ASP A 67 -6.05 -22.95 -4.39
C ASP A 67 -6.66 -22.10 -5.51
N GLN A 68 -5.99 -22.01 -6.66
CA GLN A 68 -6.50 -21.30 -7.83
C GLN A 68 -7.81 -21.89 -8.36
N ILE A 69 -7.96 -23.22 -8.36
CA ILE A 69 -9.19 -23.88 -8.77
C ILE A 69 -10.33 -23.64 -7.78
N ASN A 70 -10.03 -23.65 -6.48
CA ASN A 70 -11.03 -23.37 -5.45
C ASN A 70 -11.53 -21.93 -5.55
N GLU A 71 -10.65 -20.96 -5.77
CA GLU A 71 -11.01 -19.56 -6.04
C GLU A 71 -11.95 -19.45 -7.25
N ILE A 72 -11.61 -20.09 -8.38
CA ILE A 72 -12.46 -20.11 -9.58
C ILE A 72 -13.81 -20.74 -9.27
N ARG A 73 -13.82 -21.87 -8.54
CA ARG A 73 -15.04 -22.57 -8.15
C ARG A 73 -15.95 -21.68 -7.31
N GLU A 74 -15.42 -20.99 -6.31
CA GLU A 74 -16.19 -20.07 -5.47
C GLU A 74 -16.84 -18.96 -6.32
N ASN A 75 -16.07 -18.36 -7.24
CA ASN A 75 -16.53 -17.27 -8.09
C ASN A 75 -17.62 -17.68 -9.09
N ILE A 76 -17.65 -18.95 -9.55
CA ILE A 76 -18.66 -19.42 -10.51
C ILE A 76 -19.87 -20.10 -9.86
N THR A 77 -19.74 -20.53 -8.60
CA THR A 77 -20.79 -21.32 -7.92
C THR A 77 -22.04 -20.48 -7.70
N VAL A 78 -21.89 -19.24 -7.24
CA VAL A 78 -23.01 -18.35 -6.96
C VAL A 78 -23.19 -17.35 -8.10
N MET A 79 -24.40 -17.27 -8.67
CA MET A 79 -24.67 -16.39 -9.82
C MET A 79 -24.42 -14.91 -9.51
N SER A 80 -24.80 -14.43 -8.32
CA SER A 80 -24.54 -13.04 -7.92
C SER A 80 -23.06 -12.73 -7.80
N ASP A 81 -22.25 -13.70 -7.39
CA ASP A 81 -20.81 -13.53 -7.27
C ASP A 81 -20.17 -13.54 -8.65
N PHE A 82 -20.60 -14.46 -9.53
CA PHE A 82 -20.18 -14.47 -10.93
C PHE A 82 -20.48 -13.15 -11.65
N VAL A 83 -21.70 -12.62 -11.51
CA VAL A 83 -22.08 -11.34 -12.11
C VAL A 83 -21.30 -10.18 -11.49
N ARG A 84 -21.13 -10.16 -10.16
CA ARG A 84 -20.34 -9.13 -9.47
C ARG A 84 -18.89 -9.13 -9.93
N GLU A 85 -18.26 -10.31 -10.01
CA GLU A 85 -16.88 -10.44 -10.47
C GLU A 85 -16.75 -10.18 -11.97
N ALA A 86 -17.75 -10.50 -12.79
CA ALA A 86 -17.76 -10.13 -14.20
C ALA A 86 -17.82 -8.61 -14.42
N LEU A 87 -18.66 -7.90 -13.65
CA LEU A 87 -18.71 -6.44 -13.68
C LEU A 87 -17.41 -5.82 -13.17
N ARG A 88 -16.87 -6.32 -12.05
CA ARG A 88 -15.56 -5.90 -11.55
C ARG A 88 -14.44 -6.20 -12.54
N PHE A 89 -14.48 -7.34 -13.23
CA PHE A 89 -13.49 -7.71 -14.23
C PHE A 89 -13.58 -6.80 -15.46
N GLN A 90 -14.80 -6.43 -15.90
CA GLN A 90 -14.97 -5.43 -16.94
C GLN A 90 -14.47 -4.05 -16.48
N ASP A 91 -14.88 -3.58 -15.30
CA ASP A 91 -14.40 -2.31 -14.73
C ASP A 91 -12.88 -2.33 -14.58
N LYS A 92 -12.31 -3.46 -14.14
CA LYS A 92 -10.87 -3.69 -14.02
C LYS A 92 -10.20 -3.79 -15.39
N GLN A 93 -10.81 -4.33 -16.43
CA GLN A 93 -10.26 -4.28 -17.80
C GLN A 93 -10.32 -2.87 -18.40
N GLU A 94 -11.38 -2.12 -18.08
CA GLU A 94 -11.56 -0.72 -18.49
C GLU A 94 -10.63 0.23 -17.71
N VAL A 95 -10.21 -0.13 -16.49
CA VAL A 95 -9.28 0.62 -15.63
C VAL A 95 -7.83 0.13 -15.76
N GLU A 96 -7.59 -1.17 -15.89
CA GLU A 96 -6.28 -1.85 -15.98
C GLU A 96 -5.83 -2.13 -17.40
N GLY A 97 -5.56 -1.05 -18.12
CA GLY A 97 -4.50 -1.15 -19.12
C GLY A 97 -4.89 -0.77 -20.51
N VAL A 98 -6.06 -0.19 -20.77
CA VAL A 98 -6.36 0.35 -22.10
C VAL A 98 -7.12 1.67 -22.03
N LEU A 99 -6.56 2.75 -22.59
CA LEU A 99 -7.19 4.05 -22.77
C LEU A 99 -7.47 4.31 -24.25
N LYS A 100 -8.72 4.73 -24.53
CA LYS A 100 -9.19 5.11 -25.87
C LYS A 100 -9.10 6.63 -26.05
N PHE A 101 -8.37 7.07 -27.07
CA PHE A 101 -8.23 8.47 -27.43
C PHE A 101 -8.99 8.75 -28.72
N VAL A 102 -9.91 9.71 -28.66
CA VAL A 102 -10.69 10.12 -29.82
C VAL A 102 -10.04 11.31 -30.51
N VAL A 103 -9.55 11.10 -31.74
CA VAL A 103 -9.04 12.16 -32.62
C VAL A 103 -10.14 12.57 -33.59
N LYS A 104 -10.70 13.76 -33.40
CA LYS A 104 -11.71 14.35 -34.29
C LYS A 104 -11.04 15.32 -35.26
N ALA A 105 -11.27 15.13 -36.55
CA ALA A 105 -10.82 16.05 -37.59
C ALA A 105 -11.98 16.41 -38.52
N LYS A 106 -12.11 17.68 -38.86
CA LYS A 106 -13.21 18.21 -39.69
C LYS A 106 -12.67 19.05 -40.84
N ASN A 107 -13.29 18.91 -42.01
CA ASN A 107 -13.16 19.87 -43.09
C ASN A 107 -14.15 21.04 -42.89
N PRO A 108 -13.70 22.29 -42.68
CA PRO A 108 -14.60 23.43 -42.59
C PRO A 108 -15.01 23.99 -43.97
N LEU A 109 -14.50 23.44 -45.07
CA LEU A 109 -14.76 23.93 -46.43
C LEU A 109 -15.92 23.18 -47.09
N ASP A 110 -16.76 23.95 -47.76
CA ASP A 110 -18.08 23.53 -48.23
C ASP A 110 -18.08 22.91 -49.64
N LYS A 111 -16.96 22.95 -50.38
CA LYS A 111 -16.96 22.60 -51.82
C LYS A 111 -15.75 21.83 -52.38
N LYS A 112 -14.75 21.42 -51.57
CA LYS A 112 -13.58 20.70 -52.10
C LYS A 112 -13.19 19.50 -51.24
N VAL A 113 -12.85 18.41 -51.92
CA VAL A 113 -12.10 17.29 -51.35
C VAL A 113 -10.68 17.77 -51.09
N GLU A 114 -10.20 17.61 -49.87
CA GLU A 114 -8.87 18.06 -49.47
C GLU A 114 -8.16 16.98 -48.66
N ASP A 115 -6.92 16.68 -49.05
CA ASP A 115 -6.03 15.85 -48.27
C ASP A 115 -5.36 16.71 -47.19
N ARG A 116 -5.63 16.39 -45.92
CA ARG A 116 -5.03 17.07 -44.78
C ARG A 116 -4.15 16.12 -43.97
N MET A 117 -3.01 16.64 -43.52
CA MET A 117 -2.15 15.94 -42.57
C MET A 117 -2.65 16.21 -41.16
N ILE A 118 -3.08 15.17 -40.47
CA ILE A 118 -3.47 15.23 -39.06
C ILE A 118 -2.24 14.89 -38.23
N ARG A 119 -1.90 15.73 -37.26
CA ARG A 119 -0.84 15.47 -36.27
C ARG A 119 -1.40 15.60 -34.86
N LYS A 120 -1.18 14.59 -34.02
CA LYS A 120 -1.61 14.60 -32.61
C LYS A 120 -0.50 14.03 -31.73
N TYR A 121 -0.02 14.83 -30.78
CA TYR A 121 0.94 14.37 -29.78
C TYR A 121 0.25 13.45 -28.77
N LEU A 122 0.96 12.39 -28.39
CA LEU A 122 0.57 11.50 -27.30
C LEU A 122 0.93 12.12 -25.95
N PRO A 123 0.21 11.79 -24.88
CA PRO A 123 0.56 12.26 -23.55
C PRO A 123 1.93 11.70 -23.10
N ARG A 124 2.56 12.37 -22.13
CA ARG A 124 3.89 12.02 -21.64
C ARG A 124 3.89 10.63 -21.00
N GLY A 125 4.92 9.83 -21.28
CA GLY A 125 5.08 8.47 -20.73
C GLY A 125 4.55 7.36 -21.62
N VAL A 126 3.86 7.67 -22.73
CA VAL A 126 3.52 6.65 -23.74
C VAL A 126 4.76 6.28 -24.54
N ALA A 127 5.14 5.01 -24.48
CA ALA A 127 6.15 4.42 -25.35
C ALA A 127 5.50 3.71 -26.56
N ALA A 128 6.30 3.43 -27.58
CA ALA A 128 5.81 2.85 -28.84
C ALA A 128 5.18 1.45 -28.66
N ASP A 129 5.71 0.66 -27.74
CA ASP A 129 5.24 -0.68 -27.37
C ASP A 129 3.93 -0.68 -26.58
N GLN A 130 3.47 0.50 -26.14
CA GLN A 130 2.20 0.67 -25.43
C GLN A 130 1.05 1.01 -26.38
N LEU A 131 1.28 1.15 -27.68
CA LEU A 131 0.22 1.40 -28.66
C LEU A 131 -0.39 0.08 -29.13
N ILE A 132 -1.68 -0.10 -28.86
CA ILE A 132 -2.42 -1.32 -29.21
C ILE A 132 -3.04 -1.17 -30.60
N ASP A 133 -3.66 -0.02 -30.88
CA ASP A 133 -4.22 0.32 -32.20
C ASP A 133 -3.98 1.81 -32.50
N THR A 134 -3.34 2.10 -33.63
CA THR A 134 -3.08 3.47 -34.07
C THR A 134 -4.15 4.02 -35.01
N ALA A 135 -5.20 3.26 -35.32
CA ALA A 135 -6.22 3.60 -36.33
C ALA A 135 -5.60 4.00 -37.69
N GLY A 136 -4.48 3.36 -38.04
CA GLY A 136 -3.71 3.63 -39.26
C GLY A 136 -3.00 4.98 -39.28
N PHE A 137 -2.68 5.55 -38.12
CA PHE A 137 -1.71 6.63 -37.99
C PHE A 137 -0.28 6.08 -37.93
N ASP A 138 0.66 6.82 -38.51
CA ASP A 138 2.08 6.60 -38.36
C ASP A 138 2.56 7.18 -37.03
N LEU A 139 3.28 6.37 -36.26
CA LEU A 139 3.92 6.82 -35.03
C LEU A 139 5.29 7.44 -35.33
N LYS A 140 5.53 8.65 -34.81
CA LYS A 140 6.81 9.34 -34.92
C LYS A 140 7.23 9.89 -33.56
N TYR A 141 8.51 10.16 -33.40
CA TYR A 141 9.09 10.71 -32.18
C TYR A 141 9.67 12.09 -32.44
N ASP A 142 9.35 13.06 -31.57
CA ASP A 142 9.91 14.41 -31.59
C ASP A 142 10.98 14.54 -30.50
N PRO A 143 12.29 14.53 -30.84
CA PRO A 143 13.37 14.62 -29.85
C PRO A 143 13.41 15.97 -29.14
N GLY A 144 12.90 17.05 -29.76
CA GLY A 144 12.87 18.38 -29.14
C GLY A 144 11.86 18.46 -28.00
N LYS A 145 10.80 17.64 -28.05
CA LYS A 145 9.75 17.58 -27.02
C LYS A 145 9.82 16.33 -26.15
N ASN A 146 10.64 15.35 -26.53
CA ASN A 146 10.70 14.03 -25.90
C ASN A 146 9.30 13.36 -25.83
N LEU A 147 8.55 13.43 -26.94
CA LEU A 147 7.19 12.91 -27.04
C LEU A 147 6.97 12.20 -28.38
N TYR A 148 6.17 11.14 -28.33
CA TYR A 148 5.63 10.53 -29.52
C TYR A 148 4.42 11.30 -30.06
N TYR A 149 4.22 11.26 -31.37
CA TYR A 149 3.05 11.82 -32.04
C TYR A 149 2.57 10.91 -33.16
N LEU A 150 1.26 10.95 -33.39
CA LEU A 150 0.57 10.25 -34.46
C LEU A 150 0.41 11.20 -35.64
N GLU A 151 0.74 10.72 -36.83
CA GLU A 151 0.57 11.44 -38.10
C GLU A 151 -0.20 10.59 -39.11
N LYS A 152 -1.20 11.17 -39.80
CA LYS A 152 -1.92 10.49 -40.89
C LYS A 152 -2.39 11.50 -41.93
N ARG A 153 -2.23 11.16 -43.21
CA ARG A 153 -2.85 11.89 -44.32
C ARG A 153 -4.27 11.37 -44.51
N VAL A 154 -5.25 12.25 -44.43
CA VAL A 154 -6.67 11.91 -44.52
C VAL A 154 -7.32 12.81 -45.56
N SER A 155 -8.01 12.19 -46.52
CA SER A 155 -8.86 12.88 -47.48
C SER A 155 -10.22 13.15 -46.86
N PHE A 156 -10.70 14.40 -46.94
CA PHE A 156 -12.02 14.80 -46.44
C PHE A 156 -12.89 15.29 -47.59
N GLY A 157 -14.14 14.85 -47.61
CA GLY A 157 -15.22 15.48 -48.38
C GLY A 157 -15.63 16.84 -47.80
N SER A 158 -16.57 17.51 -48.48
CA SER A 158 -17.16 18.77 -48.00
C SER A 158 -17.82 18.59 -46.64
N ASN A 159 -17.49 19.46 -45.68
CA ASN A 159 -17.98 19.42 -44.28
C ASN A 159 -17.80 18.09 -43.54
N GLU A 160 -17.02 17.16 -44.10
CA GLU A 160 -16.89 15.81 -43.54
C GLU A 160 -16.09 15.89 -42.23
N SER A 161 -16.60 15.18 -41.21
CA SER A 161 -15.91 14.97 -39.95
C SER A 161 -15.55 13.50 -39.82
N LYS A 162 -14.27 13.20 -39.60
CA LYS A 162 -13.79 11.84 -39.34
C LYS A 162 -13.35 11.74 -37.90
N VAL A 163 -13.68 10.61 -37.29
CA VAL A 163 -13.34 10.27 -35.92
C VAL A 163 -12.45 9.04 -35.97
N PHE A 164 -11.27 9.14 -35.35
CA PHE A 164 -10.33 8.03 -35.22
C PHE A 164 -10.19 7.69 -33.74
N GLU A 165 -10.26 6.41 -33.42
CA GLU A 165 -10.10 5.90 -32.06
C GLU A 165 -8.74 5.23 -31.96
N VAL A 166 -7.86 5.80 -31.14
CA VAL A 166 -6.53 5.27 -30.88
C VAL A 166 -6.55 4.57 -29.53
N THR A 167 -6.05 3.36 -29.49
CA THR A 167 -6.07 2.51 -28.31
C THR A 167 -4.65 2.36 -27.76
N ILE A 168 -4.45 2.79 -26.51
CA ILE A 168 -3.14 2.83 -25.86
C ILE A 168 -3.22 2.05 -24.56
N LYS A 169 -2.16 1.33 -24.20
CA LYS A 169 -2.04 0.72 -22.90
C LYS A 169 -1.99 1.78 -21.80
N ASN A 170 -2.79 1.61 -20.74
CA ASN A 170 -2.81 2.54 -19.62
C ASN A 170 -1.51 2.41 -18.81
N VAL A 171 -0.62 3.40 -18.95
CA VAL A 171 0.64 3.49 -18.21
C VAL A 171 0.56 4.42 -17.00
N TRP A 172 -0.59 5.07 -16.79
CA TRP A 172 -0.78 6.12 -15.78
C TRP A 172 -1.54 5.60 -14.56
N VAL A 173 -1.13 4.43 -14.07
CA VAL A 173 -1.72 3.78 -12.89
C VAL A 173 -0.62 3.50 -11.88
N THR A 174 -0.77 4.06 -10.69
CA THR A 174 -0.10 3.56 -9.49
C THR A 174 -0.93 2.39 -8.96
N SER A 175 -0.36 1.20 -8.75
CA SER A 175 -1.14 0.11 -8.18
C SER A 175 -1.43 0.37 -6.70
N GLU A 176 -2.65 0.07 -6.26
CA GLU A 176 -3.02 0.17 -4.84
C GLU A 176 -2.12 -0.71 -3.97
N GLU A 177 -1.80 -1.92 -4.44
CA GLU A 177 -0.85 -2.83 -3.81
C GLU A 177 0.49 -2.14 -3.53
N LYS A 178 1.06 -1.42 -4.51
CA LYS A 178 2.33 -0.72 -4.32
C LYS A 178 2.24 0.37 -3.25
N VAL A 179 1.12 1.08 -3.16
CA VAL A 179 0.90 2.09 -2.11
C VAL A 179 0.80 1.41 -0.74
N GLN A 180 0.05 0.32 -0.66
CA GLN A 180 -0.14 -0.45 0.57
C GLN A 180 1.16 -1.07 1.06
N ASP A 181 1.99 -1.62 0.18
CA ASP A 181 3.31 -2.17 0.51
C ASP A 181 4.22 -1.11 1.14
N LYS A 182 4.19 0.11 0.61
CA LYS A 182 4.94 1.25 1.15
C LYS A 182 4.42 1.69 2.51
N MET A 183 3.11 1.74 2.70
CA MET A 183 2.50 2.03 4.01
C MET A 183 2.86 0.97 5.03
N LYS A 184 2.86 -0.31 4.63
CA LYS A 184 3.28 -1.42 5.50
C LYS A 184 4.75 -1.31 5.88
N GLU A 185 5.63 -1.05 4.92
CA GLU A 185 7.05 -0.81 5.18
C GLU A 185 7.25 0.32 6.19
N ALA A 186 6.50 1.41 6.05
CA ALA A 186 6.54 2.54 6.97
C ALA A 186 6.09 2.17 8.38
N ASP A 187 5.03 1.36 8.53
CA ASP A 187 4.58 0.88 9.85
C ASP A 187 5.64 -0.01 10.50
N ASP A 188 6.22 -0.94 9.75
CA ASP A 188 7.28 -1.83 10.24
C ASP A 188 8.48 -1.01 10.76
N LEU A 189 8.88 0.05 10.05
CA LEU A 189 9.94 0.96 10.49
C LEU A 189 9.54 1.76 11.72
N ARG A 190 8.31 2.31 11.74
CA ARG A 190 7.79 3.08 12.87
C ARG A 190 7.74 2.25 14.16
N VAL A 191 7.33 0.98 14.08
CA VAL A 191 7.27 0.07 15.23
C VAL A 191 8.65 -0.09 15.90
N LYS A 192 9.74 -0.09 15.11
CA LYS A 192 11.11 -0.14 15.65
C LYS A 192 11.51 1.11 16.44
N LEU A 193 10.83 2.24 16.21
CA LEU A 193 11.10 3.51 16.88
C LEU A 193 10.35 3.69 18.20
N VAL A 194 9.45 2.76 18.56
CA VAL A 194 8.67 2.82 19.81
C VAL A 194 9.58 2.71 21.03
N ASN A 195 9.31 3.52 22.07
CA ASN A 195 10.15 3.70 23.26
C ASN A 195 11.54 4.29 22.99
N THR A 196 11.75 4.92 21.84
CA THR A 196 12.99 5.66 21.53
C THR A 196 12.75 7.16 21.57
N GLN A 197 13.82 7.95 21.53
CA GLN A 197 13.71 9.42 21.39
C GLN A 197 13.05 9.87 20.07
N TYR A 198 12.94 8.96 19.10
CA TYR A 198 12.37 9.23 17.77
C TYR A 198 10.92 8.77 17.62
N GLU A 199 10.28 8.23 18.68
CA GLU A 199 8.92 7.69 18.59
C GLU A 199 7.91 8.69 18.02
N THR A 200 7.90 9.93 18.54
CA THR A 200 7.00 10.99 18.06
C THR A 200 7.25 11.33 16.60
N THR A 201 8.52 11.54 16.22
CA THR A 201 8.89 11.85 14.83
C THR A 201 8.58 10.70 13.88
N GLY A 202 8.78 9.46 14.33
CA GLY A 202 8.42 8.26 13.58
C GLY A 202 6.91 8.18 13.33
N GLN A 203 6.10 8.49 14.35
CA GLN A 203 4.65 8.52 14.21
C GLN A 203 4.17 9.64 13.27
N GLU A 204 4.79 10.82 13.33
CA GLU A 204 4.48 11.94 12.43
C GLU A 204 4.75 11.58 10.96
N LEU A 205 5.91 10.99 10.66
CA LEU A 205 6.28 10.54 9.32
C LEU A 205 5.33 9.44 8.82
N TYR A 206 4.96 8.49 9.67
CA TYR A 206 3.98 7.47 9.31
C TYR A 206 2.60 8.07 8.99
N ASN A 207 2.12 9.02 9.79
CA ASN A 207 0.85 9.68 9.54
C ASN A 207 0.85 10.47 8.22
N GLU A 208 1.97 11.13 7.88
CA GLU A 208 2.15 11.78 6.57
C GLU A 208 2.04 10.77 5.43
N ILE A 209 2.73 9.63 5.54
CA ILE A 209 2.68 8.54 4.56
C ILE A 209 1.24 8.02 4.39
N GLU A 210 0.51 7.81 5.49
CA GLU A 210 -0.89 7.37 5.40
C GLU A 210 -1.78 8.39 4.68
N VAL A 211 -1.63 9.68 4.98
CA VAL A 211 -2.43 10.75 4.35
C VAL A 211 -2.14 10.81 2.86
N LEU A 212 -0.87 10.74 2.46
CA LEU A 212 -0.46 10.73 1.05
C LEU A 212 -0.95 9.46 0.34
N GLY A 213 -0.80 8.29 0.97
CA GLY A 213 -1.23 7.00 0.43
C GLY A 213 -2.73 6.95 0.17
N LYS A 214 -3.54 7.34 1.17
CA LYS A 214 -5.01 7.46 1.03
C LYS A 214 -5.38 8.42 -0.09
N ALA A 215 -4.74 9.58 -0.16
CA ALA A 215 -5.01 10.56 -1.22
C ALA A 215 -4.68 10.05 -2.63
N ILE A 216 -3.67 9.19 -2.79
CA ILE A 216 -3.37 8.52 -4.08
C ILE A 216 -4.51 7.57 -4.44
N ILE A 217 -4.87 6.67 -3.53
CA ILE A 217 -5.90 5.64 -3.74
C ILE A 217 -7.25 6.29 -4.07
N ASP A 218 -7.68 7.27 -3.26
CA ASP A 218 -8.95 7.99 -3.46
C ASP A 218 -9.00 8.71 -4.82
N LEU A 219 -7.88 9.33 -5.22
CA LEU A 219 -7.82 10.05 -6.50
C LEU A 219 -7.86 9.10 -7.70
N GLN A 220 -7.23 7.93 -7.60
CA GLN A 220 -7.31 6.93 -8.65
C GLN A 220 -8.71 6.35 -8.78
N ASN A 221 -9.33 5.99 -7.65
CA ASN A 221 -10.66 5.40 -7.61
C ASN A 221 -11.77 6.37 -8.05
N SER A 222 -11.54 7.68 -7.93
CA SER A 222 -12.49 8.71 -8.34
C SER A 222 -12.31 9.21 -9.78
N SER A 223 -11.22 8.83 -10.46
CA SER A 223 -10.94 9.26 -11.84
C SER A 223 -11.84 8.53 -12.83
N LYS A 224 -12.59 9.26 -13.67
CA LYS A 224 -13.60 8.69 -14.57
C LYS A 224 -13.26 8.80 -16.05
N SER A 225 -12.35 9.73 -16.41
CA SER A 225 -11.96 9.93 -17.80
C SER A 225 -10.46 9.73 -18.01
N ALA A 226 -10.07 9.35 -19.24
CA ALA A 226 -8.65 9.22 -19.62
C ALA A 226 -7.85 10.50 -19.34
N LEU A 227 -8.47 11.68 -19.52
CA LEU A 227 -7.81 12.97 -19.27
C LEU A 227 -7.59 13.22 -17.78
N GLU A 228 -8.58 12.88 -16.94
CA GLU A 228 -8.44 12.91 -15.48
C GLU A 228 -7.37 11.94 -14.99
N ILE A 229 -7.35 10.70 -15.49
CA ILE A 229 -6.35 9.68 -15.14
C ILE A 229 -4.94 10.21 -15.42
N ILE A 230 -4.68 10.76 -16.61
CA ILE A 230 -3.38 11.31 -16.99
C ILE A 230 -2.98 12.50 -16.11
N ALA A 231 -3.91 13.43 -15.88
CA ALA A 231 -3.64 14.62 -15.07
C ALA A 231 -3.33 14.24 -13.61
N ASN A 232 -4.11 13.31 -13.05
CA ASN A 232 -3.98 12.85 -11.68
C ASN A 232 -2.72 12.03 -11.46
N PHE A 233 -2.23 11.31 -12.48
CA PHE A 233 -1.00 10.53 -12.38
C PHE A 233 0.21 11.38 -12.01
N SER A 234 0.41 12.55 -12.63
CA SER A 234 1.53 13.44 -12.28
C SER A 234 1.47 13.92 -10.82
N LEU A 235 0.26 14.14 -10.31
CA LEU A 235 0.04 14.48 -8.91
C LEU A 235 0.35 13.30 -7.99
N ASN A 236 -0.06 12.10 -8.39
CA ASN A 236 0.23 10.87 -7.65
C ASN A 236 1.72 10.51 -7.66
N GLU A 237 2.46 10.76 -8.74
CA GLU A 237 3.93 10.64 -8.73
C GLU A 237 4.55 11.56 -7.68
N THR A 238 4.07 12.81 -7.60
CA THR A 238 4.58 13.76 -6.60
C THR A 238 4.33 13.26 -5.18
N ARG A 239 3.13 12.74 -4.91
CA ARG A 239 2.78 12.16 -3.61
C ARG A 239 3.57 10.90 -3.29
N MET A 240 3.79 10.04 -4.28
CA MET A 240 4.58 8.82 -4.14
C MET A 240 6.04 9.14 -3.80
N ASN A 241 6.63 10.15 -4.45
CA ASN A 241 7.96 10.62 -4.10
C ASN A 241 8.02 11.13 -2.65
N GLY A 242 6.97 11.83 -2.19
CA GLY A 242 6.84 12.23 -0.79
C GLY A 242 6.80 11.05 0.18
N ILE A 243 6.07 9.98 -0.18
CA ILE A 243 6.07 8.72 0.59
C ILE A 243 7.48 8.12 0.66
N ASP A 244 8.17 8.02 -0.48
CA ASP A 244 9.53 7.47 -0.54
C ASP A 244 10.51 8.30 0.31
N GLU A 245 10.42 9.63 0.25
CA GLU A 245 11.24 10.52 1.08
C GLU A 245 10.99 10.34 2.58
N SER A 246 9.73 10.20 3.00
CA SER A 246 9.39 9.99 4.42
C SER A 246 9.78 8.60 4.92
N ILE A 247 9.70 7.56 4.06
CA ILE A 247 10.25 6.23 4.36
C ILE A 247 11.77 6.29 4.53
N ASP A 248 12.48 7.00 3.65
CA ASP A 248 13.93 7.14 3.77
C ASP A 248 14.34 7.88 5.05
N ARG A 249 13.54 8.84 5.51
CA ARG A 249 13.74 9.47 6.83
C ARG A 249 13.50 8.47 7.96
N LEU A 250 12.43 7.68 7.92
CA LEU A 250 12.19 6.61 8.91
C LEU A 250 13.37 5.63 8.97
N ARG A 251 13.87 5.17 7.81
CA ARG A 251 15.03 4.27 7.73
C ARG A 251 16.27 4.87 8.40
N LYS A 252 16.55 6.16 8.17
CA LYS A 252 17.68 6.85 8.82
C LYS A 252 17.53 6.93 10.34
N LEU A 253 16.32 7.15 10.85
CA LEU A 253 16.07 7.15 12.30
C LEU A 253 16.30 5.77 12.90
N VAL A 254 15.82 4.72 12.23
CA VAL A 254 16.06 3.32 12.64
C VAL A 254 17.56 3.01 12.63
N GLU A 255 18.26 3.38 11.56
CA GLU A 255 19.70 3.20 11.41
C GLU A 255 20.49 3.93 12.50
N GLU A 256 20.08 5.13 12.92
CA GLU A 256 20.74 5.86 14.00
C GLU A 256 20.62 5.14 15.34
N ILE A 257 19.51 4.46 15.62
CA ILE A 257 19.34 3.66 16.83
C ILE A 257 20.15 2.36 16.74
N GLU A 258 20.18 1.71 15.56
CA GLU A 258 20.92 0.46 15.34
C GLU A 258 22.45 0.67 15.36
N ASN A 259 22.94 1.82 14.86
CA ASN A 259 24.36 2.16 14.80
C ASN A 259 24.90 2.84 16.07
N GLN A 260 24.03 3.23 17.01
CA GLN A 260 24.48 3.52 18.35
C GLN A 260 25.02 2.20 18.94
N VAL A 261 26.37 2.10 19.00
CA VAL A 261 27.09 1.15 19.88
C VAL A 261 26.28 1.05 21.17
N PRO A 262 26.03 -0.14 21.77
CA PRO A 262 25.29 -0.24 23.02
C PRO A 262 26.04 0.53 24.11
N GLN A 263 25.84 1.84 24.16
CA GLN A 263 25.76 2.54 25.39
C GLN A 263 24.62 1.83 26.08
N THR A 264 24.95 1.20 27.19
CA THR A 264 23.99 0.88 28.23
C THR A 264 23.27 2.18 28.56
N VAL A 265 22.30 2.58 27.73
CA VAL A 265 21.28 3.53 28.11
C VAL A 265 20.54 2.79 29.21
N PRO A 266 20.68 3.19 30.49
CA PRO A 266 19.82 2.62 31.50
C PRO A 266 18.42 2.84 30.97
N PHE A 267 17.68 1.75 30.86
CA PHE A 267 16.26 1.74 30.56
C PHE A 267 15.65 2.92 31.33
N TYR A 268 15.35 4.02 30.64
CA TYR A 268 14.63 5.13 31.24
C TYR A 268 13.21 4.61 31.42
N THR A 269 13.01 3.82 32.47
CA THR A 269 11.73 3.79 33.14
C THR A 269 11.42 5.26 33.38
N LYS A 270 10.30 5.73 32.84
CA LYS A 270 9.62 6.92 33.35
C LYS A 270 9.84 6.91 34.87
N PRO A 271 10.57 7.87 35.47
CA PRO A 271 10.91 7.78 36.87
C PRO A 271 9.58 7.60 37.58
N MET A 272 9.45 6.47 38.27
CA MET A 272 8.33 6.20 39.13
C MET A 272 8.41 7.32 40.15
N THR A 273 7.70 8.43 39.92
CA THR A 273 7.55 9.48 40.91
C THR A 273 7.08 8.71 42.15
N PRO A 274 7.86 8.70 43.24
CA PRO A 274 7.53 7.88 44.38
C PRO A 274 6.09 8.23 44.74
N ASP A 275 5.23 7.21 44.72
CA ASP A 275 3.84 7.36 45.14
C ASP A 275 3.84 8.15 46.44
N VAL A 276 2.93 9.12 46.59
CA VAL A 276 2.96 10.12 47.68
C VAL A 276 3.09 9.42 49.04
N SER A 277 2.55 8.21 49.16
CA SER A 277 2.71 7.28 50.28
C SER A 277 4.17 6.93 50.63
N THR A 278 5.01 6.67 49.64
CA THR A 278 6.43 6.28 49.81
C THR A 278 7.28 7.47 50.26
N THR A 279 7.03 8.66 49.71
CA THR A 279 7.72 9.90 50.12
C THR A 279 7.43 10.24 51.57
N TRP A 280 6.18 10.15 52.02
CA TRP A 280 5.83 10.38 53.42
C TRP A 280 6.40 9.32 54.37
N LYS A 281 6.46 8.04 53.96
CA LYS A 281 7.11 6.99 54.76
C LYS A 281 8.60 7.26 54.99
N ILE A 282 9.31 7.76 53.98
CA ILE A 282 10.72 8.15 54.12
C ILE A 282 10.88 9.32 55.09
N ILE A 283 10.07 10.37 54.96
CA ILE A 283 10.10 11.53 55.86
C ILE A 283 9.85 11.11 57.31
N PHE A 284 8.81 10.31 57.57
CA PHE A 284 8.54 9.81 58.92
C PHE A 284 9.64 8.88 59.46
N GLY A 285 10.28 8.09 58.59
CA GLY A 285 11.44 7.27 58.95
C GLY A 285 12.62 8.11 59.45
N VAL A 286 12.95 9.20 58.75
CA VAL A 286 14.05 10.10 59.15
C VAL A 286 13.71 10.83 60.46
N ILE A 287 12.48 11.34 60.60
CA ILE A 287 12.05 12.01 61.84
C ILE A 287 12.10 11.04 63.02
N GLY A 288 11.62 9.81 62.85
CA GLY A 288 11.68 8.78 63.90
C GLY A 288 13.11 8.47 64.31
N PHE A 289 14.04 8.36 63.35
CA PHE A 289 15.44 8.13 63.63
C PHE A 289 16.09 9.26 64.44
N ILE A 290 15.78 10.53 64.10
CA ILE A 290 16.27 11.70 64.84
C ILE A 290 15.74 11.72 66.28
N ILE A 291 14.48 11.35 66.50
CA ILE A 291 13.89 11.27 67.85
C ILE A 291 14.61 10.21 68.68
N VAL A 292 14.87 9.03 68.12
CA VAL A 292 15.60 7.95 68.80
C VAL A 292 17.02 8.38 69.17
N LEU A 293 17.75 8.99 68.24
CA LEU A 293 19.09 9.51 68.50
C LEU A 293 19.10 10.57 69.61
N SER A 294 18.11 11.47 69.58
CA SER A 294 17.94 12.51 70.61
C SER A 294 17.64 11.89 71.98
N GLY A 295 16.79 10.87 72.04
CA GLY A 295 16.48 10.14 73.26
C GLY A 295 17.71 9.44 73.86
N ILE A 296 18.49 8.75 73.02
CA ILE A 296 19.75 8.11 73.45
C ILE A 296 20.72 9.16 74.00
N TYR A 297 20.86 10.29 73.32
CA TYR A 297 21.72 11.39 73.77
C TYR A 297 21.31 11.94 75.14
N TYR A 298 20.01 12.14 75.37
CA TYR A 298 19.48 12.60 76.67
C TYR A 298 19.72 11.59 77.78
N VAL A 299 19.51 10.30 77.51
CA VAL A 299 19.76 9.22 78.48
C VAL A 299 21.25 9.16 78.87
N LEU A 300 22.16 9.29 77.90
CA LEU A 300 23.60 9.36 78.17
C LEU A 300 23.97 10.58 79.04
N LEU A 301 23.36 11.74 78.78
CA LEU A 301 23.54 12.93 79.60
C LEU A 301 23.04 12.74 81.04
N ALA A 302 21.85 12.15 81.22
CA ALA A 302 21.27 11.90 82.53
C ALA A 302 22.12 10.91 83.35
N MET A 303 22.64 9.84 82.73
CA MET A 303 23.56 8.92 83.39
C MET A 303 24.88 9.60 83.80
N LYS A 304 25.40 10.49 82.96
CA LYS A 304 26.61 11.26 83.27
C LYS A 304 26.38 12.23 84.44
N ALA A 305 25.25 12.92 84.47
CA ALA A 305 24.87 13.81 85.57
C ALA A 305 24.67 13.03 86.90
N GLY A 306 24.02 11.86 86.85
CA GLY A 306 23.84 11.00 88.03
C GLY A 306 25.16 10.51 88.64
N LYS A 307 26.13 10.10 87.80
CA LYS A 307 27.48 9.72 88.27
C LYS A 307 28.22 10.89 88.94
N GLN A 308 28.07 12.10 88.42
CA GLN A 308 28.68 13.30 89.02
C GLN A 308 28.03 13.71 90.35
N MET A 309 26.73 13.45 90.53
CA MET A 309 26.06 13.68 91.80
C MET A 309 26.48 12.65 92.85
N ASN A 310 26.52 11.35 92.52
CA ASN A 310 26.96 10.31 93.46
C ASN A 310 28.42 10.49 93.90
N ALA A 311 29.31 10.91 92.98
CA ALA A 311 30.71 11.21 93.32
C ALA A 311 30.87 12.44 94.23
N LYS A 312 29.87 13.35 94.28
CA LYS A 312 29.84 14.44 95.26
C LYS A 312 29.36 13.97 96.63
N TYR A 313 28.39 13.05 96.71
CA TYR A 313 27.88 12.53 97.99
C TYR A 313 28.89 11.65 98.73
N GLU A 314 29.69 10.84 98.03
CA GLU A 314 30.77 10.05 98.64
C GLU A 314 31.89 10.91 99.27
N ASN A 315 32.01 12.19 98.90
CA ASN A 315 32.97 13.14 99.50
C ASN A 315 32.42 13.89 100.72
N TYR A 316 31.16 13.66 101.13
CA TYR A 316 30.55 14.30 102.31
C TYR A 316 30.30 13.34 103.49
N GLU A 317 30.56 12.03 103.35
CA GLU A 317 30.45 11.03 104.43
C GLU A 317 31.83 10.48 104.89
N GLY A 318 32.93 11.17 104.58
CA GLY A 318 34.29 10.87 105.06
C GLY A 318 34.82 11.94 106.00
#